data_AF-A0AA40CYZ5-F1
#
_entry.id   AF-A0AA40CYZ5-F1
#
_cell.length_a   1.000
_cell.length_b   1.000
_cell.length_c   1.000
_cell.angle_alpha   90.00
_cell.angle_beta   90.00
_cell.angle_gamma   90.00
#
_symmetry.space_group_name_H-M   'P 1'
#
loop_
_entity.id
_entity.type
_entity.pdbx_description
1 polymer ?
#
loop_
_entity_poly.entity_id
_entity_poly.type
_entity_poly.pdbx_seq_one_letter_code
_entity_poly.pdbx_strand_id
1 'polypeptide(L)'
;MSENAANLPEELQLITEAHVKYIQSLDTRKDDYEYWLTEHLRLNGLYWGLTALHILGHPGALPRDETIDFVLSCQHENGGFGAAPGHDAHMLSTVSAVQILAMVDAFDELQARGKGNGRAQVGSYIADLQNRQTGTFAGDEWGEHDTRFLYGALNALSLLGLLHLVDVDKAVEHIAACANFDGGYGSGPGAESHAAQIFTCVAALSIAGRKDLIDIDRLGRWLSERQVGRGGLNGRPEKKEDSCYSWWVLSSLEMIGKTHWIDRDSLVAFILSCQDLQGGGIADRPGDMVDVWHTVFSITGLSLLGYPGLQPVDAVYCLPKSTVQRVLG
;
A
#
# COMPACT_ATOMS: atom_id res chain seq x y z
N MET A 1 -18.11 -5.22 -18.79
CA MET A 1 -17.22 -6.38 -19.02
C MET A 1 -16.50 -6.08 -20.31
N SER A 2 -15.23 -5.67 -20.27
CA SER A 2 -14.53 -5.17 -21.46
C SER A 2 -13.96 -6.34 -22.28
N GLU A 3 -14.49 -6.50 -23.49
CA GLU A 3 -14.00 -7.45 -24.52
C GLU A 3 -12.55 -7.14 -24.98
N ASN A 4 -11.97 -6.00 -24.59
CA ASN A 4 -10.65 -5.56 -25.06
C ASN A 4 -9.45 -6.27 -24.42
N ALA A 5 -9.54 -6.74 -23.17
CA ALA A 5 -8.38 -7.38 -22.52
C ALA A 5 -8.01 -8.74 -23.16
N ALA A 6 -8.99 -9.42 -23.76
CA ALA A 6 -8.79 -10.69 -24.47
C ALA A 6 -8.14 -10.52 -25.86
N ASN A 7 -8.05 -9.28 -26.38
CA ASN A 7 -7.49 -8.96 -27.70
C ASN A 7 -6.06 -8.39 -27.63
N LEU A 8 -5.46 -8.32 -26.44
CA LEU A 8 -4.04 -7.94 -26.32
C LEU A 8 -3.15 -9.08 -26.84
N PRO A 9 -1.98 -8.77 -27.45
CA PRO A 9 -0.96 -9.76 -27.77
C PRO A 9 -0.65 -10.65 -26.57
N GLU A 10 -0.22 -11.89 -26.81
CA GLU A 10 0.08 -12.86 -25.75
C GLU A 10 1.12 -12.31 -24.75
N GLU A 11 2.06 -11.50 -25.23
CA GLU A 11 3.09 -10.83 -24.42
C GLU A 11 2.53 -9.72 -23.51
N LEU A 12 1.28 -9.30 -23.74
CA LEU A 12 0.52 -8.33 -22.94
C LEU A 12 -0.67 -9.00 -22.26
N GLN A 13 -0.55 -10.27 -21.89
CA GLN A 13 -1.43 -10.95 -20.96
C GLN A 13 -0.75 -11.09 -19.59
N LEU A 14 -1.54 -11.04 -18.53
CA LEU A 14 -1.03 -11.20 -17.17
C LEU A 14 -0.60 -12.65 -16.90
N ILE A 15 0.69 -12.87 -16.66
CA ILE A 15 1.27 -14.18 -16.38
C ILE A 15 1.19 -14.55 -14.89
N THR A 16 -0.04 -14.75 -14.41
CA THR A 16 -0.37 -15.00 -12.99
C THR A 16 0.51 -16.06 -12.33
N GLU A 17 0.67 -17.24 -12.94
CA GLU A 17 1.45 -18.35 -12.37
C GLU A 17 2.92 -18.01 -12.15
N ALA A 18 3.52 -17.24 -13.05
CA ALA A 18 4.90 -16.80 -12.91
C ALA A 18 5.05 -15.79 -11.77
N HIS A 19 4.11 -14.85 -11.62
CA HIS A 19 4.10 -13.92 -10.50
C HIS A 19 3.92 -14.62 -9.13
N VAL A 20 3.06 -15.64 -9.06
CA VAL A 20 2.89 -16.45 -7.83
C VAL A 20 4.21 -17.13 -7.46
N LYS A 21 4.87 -17.79 -8.41
CA LYS A 21 6.17 -18.45 -8.20
C LYS A 21 7.27 -17.45 -7.81
N TYR A 22 7.31 -16.28 -8.46
CA TYR A 22 8.23 -15.21 -8.12
C TYR A 22 8.11 -14.84 -6.64
N ILE A 23 6.89 -14.57 -6.15
CA ILE A 23 6.65 -14.18 -4.76
C ILE A 23 7.05 -15.31 -3.79
N GLN A 24 6.72 -16.56 -4.10
CA GLN A 24 7.11 -17.71 -3.29
C GLN A 24 8.64 -17.88 -3.20
N SER A 25 9.37 -17.48 -4.25
CA SER A 25 10.82 -17.63 -4.29
C SER A 25 11.59 -16.58 -3.47
N LEU A 26 10.97 -15.46 -3.09
CA LEU A 26 11.64 -14.33 -2.43
C LEU A 26 12.34 -14.71 -1.10
N ASP A 27 11.79 -15.66 -0.35
CA ASP A 27 12.39 -16.10 0.93
C ASP A 27 13.35 -17.31 0.78
N THR A 28 13.49 -17.87 -0.42
CA THR A 28 14.22 -19.14 -0.61
C THR A 28 15.73 -18.98 -0.74
N ARG A 29 16.23 -17.78 -1.03
CA ARG A 29 17.65 -17.53 -1.35
C ARG A 29 18.48 -17.08 -0.15
N LYS A 30 18.37 -17.80 0.97
CA LYS A 30 19.00 -17.42 2.26
C LYS A 30 20.53 -17.42 2.24
N ASP A 31 21.12 -18.08 1.25
CA ASP A 31 22.58 -18.14 1.05
C ASP A 31 23.12 -16.98 0.18
N ASP A 32 22.24 -16.17 -0.43
CA ASP A 32 22.65 -15.07 -1.31
C ASP A 32 22.87 -13.76 -0.53
N TYR A 33 23.90 -13.01 -0.89
CA TYR A 33 24.20 -11.71 -0.28
C TYR A 33 23.04 -10.70 -0.40
N GLU A 34 22.34 -10.71 -1.53
CA GLU A 34 21.18 -9.83 -1.80
C GLU A 34 20.02 -10.07 -0.83
N TYR A 35 19.83 -11.31 -0.37
CA TYR A 35 18.81 -11.66 0.63
C TYR A 35 19.07 -11.01 1.99
N TRP A 36 20.34 -10.83 2.36
CA TRP A 36 20.72 -10.15 3.60
C TRP A 36 20.70 -8.63 3.46
N LEU A 37 21.05 -8.10 2.27
CA LEU A 37 20.95 -6.67 2.00
C LEU A 37 19.52 -6.12 2.05
N THR A 38 18.53 -6.97 1.78
CA THR A 38 17.10 -6.60 1.77
C THR A 38 16.40 -6.87 3.10
N GLU A 39 17.14 -7.21 4.16
CA GLU A 39 16.57 -7.53 5.47
C GLU A 39 15.67 -6.41 6.03
N HIS A 40 16.08 -5.16 5.85
CA HIS A 40 15.35 -3.96 6.25
C HIS A 40 14.02 -3.75 5.50
N LEU A 41 13.67 -4.62 4.55
CA LEU A 41 12.42 -4.59 3.80
C LEU A 41 11.52 -5.81 4.08
N ARG A 42 11.99 -6.85 4.80
CA ARG A 42 11.35 -8.18 4.78
C ARG A 42 9.88 -8.19 5.19
N LEU A 43 9.52 -7.59 6.33
CA LEU A 43 8.13 -7.56 6.79
C LEU A 43 7.22 -6.79 5.83
N ASN A 44 7.70 -5.67 5.28
CA ASN A 44 6.96 -4.92 4.27
C ASN A 44 6.86 -5.69 2.95
N GLY A 45 7.93 -6.40 2.55
CA GLY A 45 7.99 -7.28 1.40
C GLY A 45 7.02 -8.45 1.49
N LEU A 46 6.85 -9.02 2.68
CA LEU A 46 5.85 -10.04 2.97
C LEU A 46 4.43 -9.47 2.78
N TYR A 47 4.17 -8.26 3.28
CA TYR A 47 2.89 -7.58 3.03
C TYR A 47 2.64 -7.35 1.53
N TRP A 48 3.64 -6.85 0.79
CA TRP A 48 3.52 -6.62 -0.66
C TRP A 48 3.24 -7.91 -1.42
N GLY A 49 4.03 -8.96 -1.17
CA GLY A 49 3.86 -10.27 -1.78
C GLY A 49 2.51 -10.90 -1.44
N LEU A 50 2.12 -10.91 -0.17
CA LEU A 50 0.86 -11.50 0.27
C LEU A 50 -0.35 -10.75 -0.32
N THR A 51 -0.31 -9.42 -0.37
CA THR A 51 -1.36 -8.63 -1.01
C THR A 51 -1.49 -8.98 -2.49
N ALA A 52 -0.38 -9.03 -3.23
CA ALA A 52 -0.37 -9.43 -4.63
C ALA A 52 -0.96 -10.83 -4.83
N LEU A 53 -0.59 -11.80 -3.99
CA LEU A 53 -1.13 -13.17 -4.04
C LEU A 53 -2.65 -13.22 -3.82
N HIS A 54 -3.17 -12.46 -2.85
CA HIS A 54 -4.61 -12.38 -2.65
C HIS A 54 -5.33 -11.77 -3.87
N ILE A 55 -4.77 -10.70 -4.45
CA ILE A 55 -5.37 -10.04 -5.63
C ILE A 55 -5.29 -10.93 -6.87
N LEU A 56 -4.24 -11.74 -7.01
CA LEU A 56 -4.11 -12.77 -8.04
C LEU A 56 -5.01 -14.00 -7.80
N GLY A 57 -5.79 -14.06 -6.71
CA GLY A 57 -6.66 -15.19 -6.41
C GLY A 57 -5.95 -16.41 -5.80
N HIS A 58 -4.73 -16.24 -5.28
CA HIS A 58 -3.89 -17.30 -4.70
C HIS A 58 -3.54 -17.02 -3.22
N PRO A 59 -4.52 -16.74 -2.34
CA PRO A 59 -4.24 -16.34 -0.94
C PRO A 59 -3.51 -17.41 -0.12
N GLY A 60 -3.61 -18.69 -0.51
CA GLY A 60 -2.94 -19.81 0.16
C GLY A 60 -1.56 -20.15 -0.39
N ALA A 61 -0.96 -19.30 -1.24
CA ALA A 61 0.34 -19.59 -1.85
C ALA A 61 1.53 -19.48 -0.86
N LEU A 62 1.34 -18.80 0.28
CA LEU A 62 2.31 -18.79 1.39
C LEU A 62 1.73 -19.55 2.59
N PRO A 63 2.56 -20.29 3.37
CA PRO A 63 2.08 -20.99 4.55
C PRO A 63 1.61 -19.99 5.63
N ARG A 64 0.34 -20.12 6.05
CA ARG A 64 -0.29 -19.20 7.01
C ARG A 64 0.46 -19.15 8.34
N ASP A 65 0.78 -20.31 8.91
CA ASP A 65 1.37 -20.37 10.25
C ASP A 65 2.79 -19.82 10.26
N GLU A 66 3.61 -20.12 9.24
CA GLU A 66 4.96 -19.56 9.08
C GLU A 66 4.92 -18.04 8.87
N THR A 67 3.92 -17.54 8.14
CA THR A 67 3.66 -16.11 7.95
C THR A 67 3.39 -15.42 9.30
N ILE A 68 2.50 -15.99 10.12
CA ILE A 68 2.17 -15.45 11.45
C ILE A 68 3.39 -15.49 12.37
N ASP A 69 4.11 -16.61 12.38
CA ASP A 69 5.30 -16.80 13.22
C ASP A 69 6.38 -15.76 12.89
N PHE A 70 6.64 -15.51 11.61
CA PHE A 70 7.57 -14.47 11.18
C PHE A 70 7.12 -13.07 11.61
N VAL A 71 5.85 -12.71 11.37
CA VAL A 71 5.31 -11.40 11.75
C VAL A 71 5.46 -11.17 13.25
N LEU A 72 5.05 -12.13 14.09
CA LEU A 72 5.15 -12.01 15.54
C LEU A 72 6.60 -11.98 16.05
N SER A 73 7.53 -12.64 15.35
CA SER A 73 8.96 -12.56 15.68
C SER A 73 9.56 -11.17 15.48
N CYS A 74 8.91 -10.30 14.68
CA CYS A 74 9.31 -8.91 14.47
C CYS A 74 8.73 -7.94 15.51
N GLN A 75 7.83 -8.39 16.39
CA GLN A 75 7.19 -7.52 17.39
C GLN A 75 8.14 -7.17 18.53
N HIS A 76 8.01 -5.96 19.07
CA HIS A 76 8.70 -5.46 20.26
C HIS A 76 7.77 -5.35 21.47
N GLU A 77 8.35 -5.26 22.68
CA GLU A 77 7.58 -5.12 23.94
C GLU A 77 6.76 -3.82 23.98
N ASN A 78 7.21 -2.77 23.30
CA ASN A 78 6.47 -1.52 23.19
C ASN A 78 5.21 -1.64 22.30
N GLY A 79 5.08 -2.72 21.52
CA GLY A 79 3.95 -2.98 20.63
C GLY A 79 4.23 -2.80 19.14
N GLY A 80 5.28 -2.08 18.79
CA GLY A 80 5.65 -1.86 17.39
C GLY A 80 6.34 -3.08 16.78
N PHE A 81 6.43 -3.11 15.46
CA PHE A 81 7.13 -4.15 14.70
C PHE A 81 8.32 -3.56 13.95
N GLY A 82 9.42 -4.30 13.93
CA GLY A 82 10.58 -4.01 13.09
C GLY A 82 10.47 -4.64 11.70
N ALA A 83 11.35 -4.26 10.78
CA ALA A 83 11.35 -4.81 9.42
C ALA A 83 11.76 -6.30 9.35
N ALA A 84 12.49 -6.78 10.36
CA ALA A 84 12.90 -8.15 10.58
C ALA A 84 13.18 -8.35 12.09
N PRO A 85 13.35 -9.60 12.57
CA PRO A 85 13.69 -9.84 13.97
C PRO A 85 14.96 -9.09 14.40
N GLY A 86 14.85 -8.32 15.49
CA GLY A 86 15.96 -7.53 16.03
C GLY A 86 16.13 -6.13 15.42
N HIS A 87 15.36 -5.77 14.38
CA HIS A 87 15.33 -4.40 13.84
C HIS A 87 14.40 -3.52 14.68
N ASP A 88 14.69 -2.22 14.76
CA ASP A 88 13.90 -1.28 15.57
C ASP A 88 12.43 -1.21 15.12
N ALA A 89 11.55 -1.00 16.10
CA ALA A 89 10.13 -0.84 15.85
C ALA A 89 9.87 0.45 15.05
N HIS A 90 9.11 0.35 13.96
CA HIS A 90 8.80 1.48 13.10
C HIS A 90 7.34 1.43 12.62
N MET A 91 6.74 2.61 12.38
CA MET A 91 5.36 2.78 11.94
C MET A 91 5.05 1.94 10.69
N LEU A 92 5.88 2.05 9.64
CA LEU A 92 5.63 1.33 8.37
C LEU A 92 5.58 -0.19 8.55
N SER A 93 6.57 -0.75 9.25
CA SER A 93 6.63 -2.18 9.56
C SER A 93 5.45 -2.62 10.44
N THR A 94 5.06 -1.80 11.40
CA THR A 94 3.88 -2.03 12.25
C THR A 94 2.59 -2.08 11.45
N VAL A 95 2.43 -1.17 10.48
CA VAL A 95 1.26 -1.15 9.58
C VAL A 95 1.24 -2.39 8.70
N SER A 96 2.37 -2.77 8.10
CA SER A 96 2.45 -4.00 7.32
C SER A 96 2.16 -5.25 8.15
N ALA A 97 2.62 -5.34 9.40
CA ALA A 97 2.23 -6.42 10.31
C ALA A 97 0.71 -6.50 10.50
N VAL A 98 0.07 -5.37 10.80
CA VAL A 98 -1.40 -5.31 10.99
C VAL A 98 -2.13 -5.72 9.70
N GLN A 99 -1.66 -5.26 8.54
CA GLN A 99 -2.24 -5.62 7.24
C GLN A 99 -2.07 -7.11 6.90
N ILE A 100 -0.90 -7.70 7.19
CA ILE A 100 -0.67 -9.14 7.03
C ILE A 100 -1.63 -9.93 7.93
N LEU A 101 -1.65 -9.62 9.22
CA LEU A 101 -2.51 -10.29 10.20
C LEU A 101 -3.99 -10.14 9.85
N ALA A 102 -4.39 -8.98 9.30
CA ALA A 102 -5.72 -8.79 8.76
C ALA A 102 -5.99 -9.77 7.60
N MET A 103 -5.10 -9.86 6.61
CA MET A 103 -5.28 -10.75 5.44
C MET A 103 -5.34 -12.23 5.80
N VAL A 104 -4.50 -12.69 6.73
CA VAL A 104 -4.47 -14.09 7.18
C VAL A 104 -5.46 -14.40 8.32
N ASP A 105 -6.32 -13.44 8.69
CA ASP A 105 -7.31 -13.58 9.76
C ASP A 105 -6.67 -14.03 11.10
N ALA A 106 -5.66 -13.26 11.56
CA ALA A 106 -4.77 -13.64 12.65
C ALA A 106 -4.69 -12.62 13.80
N PHE A 107 -5.73 -11.80 13.99
CA PHE A 107 -5.78 -10.89 15.14
C PHE A 107 -5.96 -11.63 16.48
N ASP A 108 -6.58 -12.81 16.49
CA ASP A 108 -6.67 -13.64 17.69
C ASP A 108 -5.31 -14.22 18.08
N GLU A 109 -4.49 -14.61 17.11
CA GLU A 109 -3.11 -15.04 17.33
C GLU A 109 -2.24 -13.89 17.84
N LEU A 110 -2.40 -12.68 17.32
CA LEU A 110 -1.76 -11.49 17.89
C LEU A 110 -2.19 -11.27 19.35
N GLN A 111 -3.46 -11.47 19.67
CA GLN A 111 -3.96 -11.33 21.03
C GLN A 111 -3.41 -12.40 21.98
N ALA A 112 -3.26 -13.63 21.51
CA ALA A 112 -2.85 -14.78 22.32
C ALA A 112 -1.33 -14.93 22.45
N ARG A 113 -0.58 -14.59 21.39
CA ARG A 113 0.86 -14.88 21.25
C ARG A 113 1.72 -13.63 21.09
N GLY A 114 1.12 -12.49 20.76
CA GLY A 114 1.83 -11.22 20.61
C GLY A 114 2.42 -10.73 21.93
N LYS A 115 3.42 -9.87 21.84
CA LYS A 115 4.07 -9.25 23.00
C LYS A 115 3.19 -8.17 23.64
N GLY A 116 3.41 -7.93 24.93
CA GLY A 116 2.61 -7.02 25.73
C GLY A 116 1.13 -7.42 25.79
N ASN A 117 0.24 -6.46 25.62
CA ASN A 117 -1.21 -6.66 25.63
C ASN A 117 -1.80 -6.91 24.22
N GLY A 118 -1.09 -7.67 23.37
CA GLY A 118 -1.56 -8.06 22.03
C GLY A 118 -2.00 -6.86 21.19
N ARG A 119 -3.25 -6.91 20.68
CA ARG A 119 -3.85 -5.87 19.83
C ARG A 119 -3.80 -4.48 20.47
N ALA A 120 -4.07 -4.39 21.76
CA ALA A 120 -4.10 -3.11 22.47
C ALA A 120 -2.70 -2.49 22.60
N GLN A 121 -1.66 -3.32 22.72
CA GLN A 121 -0.28 -2.83 22.79
C GLN A 121 0.17 -2.22 21.46
N VAL A 122 -0.20 -2.84 20.34
CA VAL A 122 0.04 -2.29 19.00
C VAL A 122 -0.66 -0.93 18.83
N GLY A 123 -1.91 -0.83 19.29
CA GLY A 123 -2.65 0.44 19.28
C GLY A 123 -2.00 1.53 20.13
N SER A 124 -1.49 1.19 21.32
CA SER A 124 -0.77 2.13 22.18
C SER A 124 0.49 2.66 21.50
N TYR A 125 1.33 1.78 20.94
CA TYR A 125 2.53 2.17 20.21
C TYR A 125 2.22 3.20 19.12
N ILE A 126 1.21 2.92 18.28
CA ILE A 126 0.82 3.83 17.20
C ILE A 126 0.30 5.17 17.77
N ALA A 127 -0.49 5.12 18.83
CA ALA A 127 -1.07 6.31 19.46
C ALA A 127 -0.03 7.20 20.17
N ASP A 128 1.04 6.61 20.69
CA ASP A 128 2.15 7.30 21.35
C ASP A 128 3.04 8.05 20.33
N LEU A 129 3.04 7.62 19.06
CA LEU A 129 3.72 8.31 17.97
C LEU A 129 2.96 9.54 17.45
N GLN A 130 1.74 9.78 17.92
CA GLN A 130 0.99 10.98 17.55
C GLN A 130 1.48 12.20 18.33
N ASN A 131 1.90 13.25 17.63
CA ASN A 131 2.06 14.56 18.21
C ASN A 131 0.68 15.20 18.43
N ARG A 132 0.25 15.27 19.70
CA ARG A 132 -1.08 15.78 20.10
C ARG A 132 -1.27 17.29 19.84
N GLN A 133 -0.19 18.04 19.59
CA GLN A 133 -0.28 19.48 19.30
C GLN A 133 -0.42 19.76 17.80
N THR A 134 0.19 18.94 16.95
CA THR A 134 0.21 19.15 15.49
C THR A 134 -0.69 18.20 14.73
N GLY A 135 -1.04 17.05 15.30
CA GLY A 135 -1.77 15.96 14.64
C GLY A 135 -0.89 15.06 13.78
N THR A 136 0.41 15.36 13.66
CA THR A 136 1.37 14.55 12.90
C THR A 136 1.68 13.24 13.62
N PHE A 137 2.15 12.25 12.87
CA PHE A 137 2.65 10.99 13.43
C PHE A 137 4.13 10.86 13.12
N ALA A 138 4.90 10.38 14.09
CA ALA A 138 6.29 10.01 13.88
C ALA A 138 6.41 8.61 13.26
N GLY A 139 7.49 8.36 12.54
CA GLY A 139 7.84 7.01 12.08
C GLY A 139 8.28 6.11 13.23
N ASP A 140 8.97 6.68 14.22
CA ASP A 140 9.52 6.02 15.40
C ASP A 140 9.83 7.05 16.50
N GLU A 141 10.61 6.65 17.51
CA GLU A 141 11.01 7.51 18.63
C GLU A 141 11.93 8.68 18.25
N TRP A 142 12.50 8.69 17.05
CA TRP A 142 13.42 9.73 16.58
C TRP A 142 12.71 10.91 15.90
N GLY A 143 11.40 10.81 15.67
CA GLY A 143 10.54 11.97 15.37
C GLY A 143 10.49 12.42 13.91
N GLU A 144 10.87 11.58 12.93
CA GLU A 144 10.58 11.88 11.52
C GLU A 144 9.06 11.95 11.32
N HIS A 145 8.57 13.02 10.67
CA HIS A 145 7.16 13.19 10.35
C HIS A 145 6.94 13.24 8.84
N ASP A 146 5.92 12.51 8.38
CA ASP A 146 5.48 12.48 6.98
C ASP A 146 4.01 12.03 6.93
N THR A 147 3.24 12.46 5.93
CA THR A 147 1.84 12.02 5.81
C THR A 147 1.70 10.50 5.60
N ARG A 148 2.76 9.80 5.16
CA ARG A 148 2.87 8.33 5.13
C ARG A 148 2.61 7.71 6.51
N PHE A 149 3.21 8.27 7.57
CA PHE A 149 3.03 7.75 8.93
C PHE A 149 1.65 8.06 9.47
N LEU A 150 1.09 9.21 9.11
CA LEU A 150 -0.26 9.59 9.48
C LEU A 150 -1.29 8.63 8.86
N TYR A 151 -1.22 8.41 7.55
CA TYR A 151 -2.07 7.42 6.89
C TYR A 151 -1.86 6.02 7.48
N GLY A 152 -0.60 5.60 7.65
CA GLY A 152 -0.26 4.32 8.24
C GLY A 152 -0.93 4.12 9.61
N ALA A 153 -0.81 5.11 10.49
CA ALA A 153 -1.43 5.08 11.80
C ALA A 153 -2.95 4.92 11.73
N LEU A 154 -3.64 5.73 10.92
CA LEU A 154 -5.10 5.63 10.76
C LEU A 154 -5.53 4.31 10.10
N ASN A 155 -4.76 3.81 9.13
CA ASN A 155 -5.00 2.52 8.49
C ASN A 155 -4.95 1.38 9.52
N ALA A 156 -3.83 1.25 10.23
CA ALA A 156 -3.64 0.20 11.21
C ALA A 156 -4.64 0.32 12.38
N LEU A 157 -4.82 1.52 12.96
CA LEU A 157 -5.79 1.71 14.05
C LEU A 157 -7.22 1.44 13.59
N SER A 158 -7.58 1.75 12.35
CA SER A 158 -8.90 1.43 11.80
C SER A 158 -9.12 -0.08 11.70
N LEU A 159 -8.18 -0.82 11.10
CA LEU A 159 -8.22 -2.28 11.04
C LEU A 159 -8.23 -2.91 12.45
N LEU A 160 -7.56 -2.28 13.41
CA LEU A 160 -7.57 -2.69 14.81
C LEU A 160 -8.81 -2.19 15.58
N GLY A 161 -9.74 -1.42 15.00
CA GLY A 161 -10.88 -0.87 15.74
C GLY A 161 -10.49 0.06 16.90
N LEU A 162 -9.30 0.65 16.83
CA LEU A 162 -8.65 1.45 17.88
C LEU A 162 -8.44 2.92 17.48
N LEU A 163 -9.15 3.43 16.47
CA LEU A 163 -9.07 4.86 16.07
C LEU A 163 -9.33 5.83 17.23
N HIS A 164 -10.12 5.42 18.23
CA HIS A 164 -10.41 6.23 19.42
C HIS A 164 -9.19 6.53 20.31
N LEU A 165 -8.04 5.88 20.08
CA LEU A 165 -6.80 6.15 20.82
C LEU A 165 -6.08 7.42 20.35
N VAL A 166 -6.41 7.92 19.17
CA VAL A 166 -5.76 9.08 18.55
C VAL A 166 -6.71 10.26 18.38
N ASP A 167 -6.14 11.45 18.28
CA ASP A 167 -6.88 12.65 17.93
C ASP A 167 -7.03 12.72 16.40
N VAL A 168 -8.13 12.15 15.89
CA VAL A 168 -8.40 12.09 14.45
C VAL A 168 -8.64 13.48 13.87
N ASP A 169 -9.33 14.37 14.61
CA ASP A 169 -9.61 15.72 14.14
C ASP A 169 -8.31 16.52 13.97
N LYS A 170 -7.35 16.37 14.89
CA LYS A 170 -6.04 17.01 14.75
C LYS A 170 -5.25 16.48 13.55
N ALA A 171 -5.31 15.17 13.28
CA ALA A 171 -4.71 14.59 12.10
C ALA A 171 -5.34 15.15 10.80
N VAL A 172 -6.67 15.31 10.79
CA VAL A 172 -7.42 15.92 9.67
C VAL A 172 -7.02 17.39 9.47
N GLU A 173 -6.87 18.17 10.54
CA GLU A 173 -6.38 19.56 10.47
C GLU A 173 -4.99 19.62 9.80
N HIS A 174 -4.09 18.70 10.15
CA HIS A 174 -2.77 18.63 9.53
C HIS A 174 -2.86 18.31 8.03
N ILE A 175 -3.65 17.30 7.64
CA ILE A 175 -3.86 16.96 6.23
C ILE A 175 -4.41 18.16 5.45
N ALA A 176 -5.38 18.88 6.02
CA ALA A 176 -5.93 20.07 5.38
C ALA A 176 -4.86 21.15 5.14
N ALA A 177 -3.89 21.29 6.04
CA ALA A 177 -2.75 22.18 5.87
C ALA A 177 -1.73 21.70 4.82
N CYS A 178 -1.72 20.41 4.46
CA CYS A 178 -0.87 19.85 3.40
C CYS A 178 -1.44 20.07 1.99
N ALA A 179 -2.69 20.53 1.87
CA ALA A 179 -3.32 20.78 0.57
C ALA A 179 -2.66 21.97 -0.15
N ASN A 180 -2.36 21.80 -1.44
CA ASN A 180 -1.74 22.80 -2.28
C ASN A 180 -2.75 23.49 -3.20
N PHE A 181 -2.32 24.63 -3.78
CA PHE A 181 -3.15 25.42 -4.70
C PHE A 181 -3.60 24.64 -5.95
N ASP A 182 -2.84 23.62 -6.34
CA ASP A 182 -3.09 22.75 -7.50
C ASP A 182 -4.05 21.59 -7.20
N GLY A 183 -4.57 21.52 -5.97
CA GLY A 183 -5.50 20.48 -5.50
C GLY A 183 -4.80 19.21 -5.00
N GLY A 184 -3.48 19.10 -5.15
CA GLY A 184 -2.68 18.00 -4.63
C GLY A 184 -2.29 18.19 -3.16
N TYR A 185 -1.52 17.23 -2.65
CA TYR A 185 -1.00 17.20 -1.29
C TYR A 185 0.49 16.85 -1.31
N GLY A 186 1.26 17.50 -0.43
CA GLY A 186 2.67 17.20 -0.20
C GLY A 186 2.92 16.39 1.08
N SER A 187 4.18 16.05 1.35
CA SER A 187 4.59 15.33 2.57
C SER A 187 4.38 16.11 3.88
N GLY A 188 4.16 17.41 3.76
CA GLY A 188 3.82 18.35 4.83
C GLY A 188 3.37 19.69 4.23
N PRO A 189 2.93 20.65 5.06
CA PRO A 189 2.50 21.96 4.59
C PRO A 189 3.55 22.67 3.73
N GLY A 190 3.18 23.06 2.51
CA GLY A 190 4.05 23.74 1.55
C GLY A 190 5.01 22.84 0.77
N ALA A 191 5.01 21.53 1.00
CA ALA A 191 5.77 20.58 0.19
C ALA A 191 5.11 20.38 -1.19
N GLU A 192 5.91 20.01 -2.20
CA GLU A 192 5.43 19.75 -3.57
C GLU A 192 4.34 18.65 -3.58
N SER A 193 3.28 18.86 -4.36
CA SER A 193 2.27 17.85 -4.61
C SER A 193 2.88 16.59 -5.23
N HIS A 194 2.62 15.43 -4.63
CA HIS A 194 3.15 14.14 -5.10
C HIS A 194 2.09 13.05 -4.99
N ALA A 195 1.94 12.21 -6.02
CA ALA A 195 0.87 11.22 -6.09
C ALA A 195 0.84 10.26 -4.89
N ALA A 196 2.00 9.83 -4.39
CA ALA A 196 2.06 8.99 -3.19
C ALA A 196 1.60 9.72 -1.91
N GLN A 197 1.86 11.03 -1.80
CA GLN A 197 1.44 11.86 -0.66
C GLN A 197 -0.04 12.25 -0.76
N ILE A 198 -0.55 12.37 -1.99
CA ILE A 198 -1.98 12.51 -2.26
C ILE A 198 -2.72 11.25 -1.81
N PHE A 199 -2.23 10.07 -2.17
CA PHE A 199 -2.84 8.81 -1.74
C PHE A 199 -2.97 8.75 -0.21
N THR A 200 -1.89 9.00 0.52
CA THR A 200 -1.89 8.95 1.98
C THR A 200 -2.89 9.95 2.58
N CYS A 201 -2.92 11.19 2.08
CA CYS A 201 -3.86 12.22 2.55
C CYS A 201 -5.32 11.85 2.24
N VAL A 202 -5.63 11.43 1.02
CA VAL A 202 -7.00 11.09 0.57
C VAL A 202 -7.52 9.83 1.28
N ALA A 203 -6.66 8.82 1.45
CA ALA A 203 -7.02 7.60 2.17
C ALA A 203 -7.24 7.89 3.66
N ALA A 204 -6.37 8.69 4.29
CA ALA A 204 -6.57 9.12 5.68
C ALA A 204 -7.88 9.90 5.87
N LEU A 205 -8.21 10.85 4.98
CA LEU A 205 -9.49 11.55 4.99
C LEU A 205 -10.68 10.61 4.76
N SER A 206 -10.50 9.56 3.95
CA SER A 206 -11.53 8.54 3.73
C SER A 206 -11.82 7.74 5.01
N ILE A 207 -10.77 7.31 5.72
CA ILE A 207 -10.89 6.62 7.02
C ILE A 207 -11.54 7.53 8.06
N ALA A 208 -11.16 8.82 8.09
CA ALA A 208 -11.71 9.80 9.03
C ALA A 208 -13.15 10.23 8.69
N GLY A 209 -13.72 9.80 7.55
CA GLY A 209 -15.04 10.25 7.11
C GLY A 209 -15.08 11.73 6.69
N ARG A 210 -13.94 12.30 6.29
CA ARG A 210 -13.74 13.73 6.00
C ARG A 210 -13.42 14.03 4.53
N LYS A 211 -13.98 13.25 3.61
CA LYS A 211 -13.84 13.49 2.16
C LYS A 211 -14.46 14.81 1.70
N ASP A 212 -15.29 15.45 2.53
CA ASP A 212 -15.83 16.80 2.31
C ASP A 212 -14.74 17.88 2.15
N LEU A 213 -13.54 17.62 2.65
CA LEU A 213 -12.41 18.55 2.56
C LEU A 213 -11.65 18.50 1.23
N ILE A 214 -11.99 17.56 0.35
CA ILE A 214 -11.26 17.33 -0.90
C ILE A 214 -11.89 18.16 -2.02
N ASP A 215 -11.09 19.01 -2.69
CA ASP A 215 -11.48 19.61 -3.97
C ASP A 215 -11.39 18.54 -5.07
N ILE A 216 -12.46 17.75 -5.21
CA ILE A 216 -12.53 16.57 -6.08
C ILE A 216 -12.17 16.89 -7.53
N ASP A 217 -12.69 17.99 -8.09
CA ASP A 217 -12.47 18.31 -9.49
C ASP A 217 -11.06 18.82 -9.75
N ARG A 218 -10.50 19.64 -8.84
CA ARG A 218 -9.13 20.11 -8.98
C ARG A 218 -8.12 18.98 -8.80
N LEU A 219 -8.30 18.17 -7.76
CA LEU A 219 -7.47 16.99 -7.51
C LEU A 219 -7.57 15.99 -8.68
N GLY A 220 -8.78 15.74 -9.16
CA GLY A 220 -9.01 14.86 -10.31
C GLY A 220 -8.25 15.30 -11.55
N ARG A 221 -8.22 16.62 -11.86
CA ARG A 221 -7.45 17.16 -12.99
C ARG A 221 -5.96 16.90 -12.80
N TRP A 222 -5.43 17.27 -11.63
CA TRP A 222 -4.02 17.07 -11.30
C TRP A 222 -3.59 15.61 -11.46
N LEU A 223 -4.41 14.66 -10.98
CA LEU A 223 -4.16 13.23 -11.08
C LEU A 223 -4.27 12.71 -12.51
N SER A 224 -5.27 13.16 -13.29
CA SER A 224 -5.41 12.74 -14.70
C SER A 224 -4.23 13.18 -15.57
N GLU A 225 -3.65 14.35 -15.28
CA GLU A 225 -2.45 14.87 -15.96
C GLU A 225 -1.15 14.15 -15.54
N ARG A 226 -1.23 13.09 -14.75
CA ARG A 226 -0.09 12.20 -14.48
C ARG A 226 0.08 11.13 -15.56
N GLN A 227 -0.94 10.87 -16.38
CA GLN A 227 -0.82 9.91 -17.47
C GLN A 227 -0.01 10.52 -18.61
N VAL A 228 1.16 9.95 -18.88
CA VAL A 228 2.07 10.43 -19.93
C VAL A 228 1.91 9.62 -21.21
N GLY A 229 2.53 10.08 -22.31
CA GLY A 229 2.27 9.58 -23.66
C GLY A 229 2.50 8.08 -23.92
N ARG A 230 3.16 7.35 -23.01
CA ARG A 230 3.32 5.88 -23.08
C ARG A 230 2.26 5.10 -22.29
N GLY A 231 1.23 5.77 -21.76
CA GLY A 231 0.13 5.18 -21.00
C GLY A 231 0.39 5.08 -19.50
N GLY A 232 1.66 5.02 -19.08
CA GLY A 232 2.05 5.02 -17.67
C GLY A 232 1.77 6.33 -16.93
N LEU A 233 1.86 6.27 -15.61
CA LEU A 233 1.57 7.38 -14.69
C LEU A 233 2.85 7.84 -14.00
N ASN A 234 3.02 9.15 -13.80
CA ASN A 234 4.14 9.70 -13.02
C ASN A 234 3.69 10.22 -11.64
N GLY A 235 4.65 10.39 -10.73
CA GLY A 235 4.39 10.86 -9.37
C GLY A 235 4.20 12.36 -9.22
N ARG A 236 4.75 13.14 -10.15
CA ARG A 236 4.72 14.61 -10.16
C ARG A 236 5.01 15.12 -11.57
N PRO A 237 4.64 16.38 -11.89
CA PRO A 237 4.86 16.96 -13.22
C PRO A 237 6.31 16.85 -13.69
N GLU A 238 6.50 16.76 -15.02
CA GLU A 238 7.81 16.72 -15.67
C GLU A 238 8.73 15.55 -15.23
N LYS A 239 8.15 14.46 -14.71
CA LYS A 239 8.84 13.20 -14.41
C LYS A 239 8.39 12.07 -15.33
N LYS A 240 9.21 11.01 -15.38
CA LYS A 240 8.89 9.78 -16.11
C LYS A 240 7.78 9.00 -15.42
N GLU A 241 7.09 8.20 -16.21
CA GLU A 241 6.19 7.15 -15.74
C GLU A 241 6.90 6.12 -14.87
N ASP A 242 6.16 5.50 -13.97
CA ASP A 242 6.60 4.40 -13.11
C ASP A 242 5.37 3.55 -12.75
N SER A 243 5.50 2.23 -12.86
CA SER A 243 4.41 1.28 -12.70
C SER A 243 3.74 1.34 -11.33
N CYS A 244 4.43 1.74 -10.25
CA CYS A 244 3.83 1.84 -8.93
C CYS A 244 2.81 3.00 -8.82
N TYR A 245 2.91 4.04 -9.66
CA TYR A 245 1.89 5.09 -9.71
C TYR A 245 0.57 4.61 -10.28
N SER A 246 0.53 3.43 -10.90
CA SER A 246 -0.72 2.73 -11.19
C SER A 246 -1.54 2.49 -9.94
N TRP A 247 -0.91 2.31 -8.77
CA TRP A 247 -1.64 2.33 -7.50
C TRP A 247 -1.85 3.76 -7.02
N TRP A 248 -0.80 4.54 -6.77
CA TRP A 248 -0.89 5.82 -6.06
C TRP A 248 -1.85 6.83 -6.72
N VAL A 249 -1.88 6.88 -8.06
CA VAL A 249 -2.78 7.77 -8.79
C VAL A 249 -4.18 7.16 -8.92
N LEU A 250 -4.31 5.89 -9.32
CA LEU A 250 -5.64 5.30 -9.53
C LEU A 250 -6.42 5.11 -8.24
N SER A 251 -5.78 4.72 -7.14
CA SER A 251 -6.48 4.56 -5.85
C SER A 251 -7.02 5.91 -5.36
N SER A 252 -6.25 6.98 -5.55
CA SER A 252 -6.69 8.36 -5.30
C SER A 252 -7.88 8.74 -6.18
N LEU A 253 -7.83 8.45 -7.48
CA LEU A 253 -8.94 8.67 -8.41
C LEU A 253 -10.17 7.82 -8.07
N GLU A 254 -10.00 6.59 -7.62
CA GLU A 254 -11.08 5.68 -7.22
C GLU A 254 -11.81 6.21 -5.99
N MET A 255 -11.07 6.66 -4.97
CA MET A 255 -11.64 7.24 -3.74
C MET A 255 -12.50 8.48 -4.00
N ILE A 256 -12.21 9.23 -5.07
CA ILE A 256 -12.96 10.43 -5.51
C ILE A 256 -13.89 10.18 -6.71
N GLY A 257 -14.00 8.94 -7.21
CA GLY A 257 -14.93 8.56 -8.29
C GLY A 257 -14.55 9.06 -9.69
N LYS A 258 -13.26 9.22 -9.98
CA LYS A 258 -12.72 9.82 -11.22
C LYS A 258 -11.79 8.88 -12.03
N THR A 259 -11.79 7.58 -11.76
CA THR A 259 -10.98 6.60 -12.53
C THR A 259 -11.24 6.63 -14.04
N HIS A 260 -12.45 6.97 -14.46
CA HIS A 260 -12.83 7.15 -15.87
C HIS A 260 -12.12 8.30 -16.61
N TRP A 261 -11.29 9.09 -15.93
CA TRP A 261 -10.48 10.16 -16.54
C TRP A 261 -9.12 9.66 -17.05
N ILE A 262 -8.78 8.41 -16.76
CA ILE A 262 -7.57 7.75 -17.25
C ILE A 262 -7.90 6.95 -18.50
N ASP A 263 -7.03 7.00 -19.49
CA ASP A 263 -7.06 6.03 -20.58
C ASP A 263 -6.64 4.66 -20.03
N ARG A 264 -7.66 3.87 -19.72
CA ARG A 264 -7.55 2.54 -19.13
C ARG A 264 -6.66 1.63 -19.96
N ASP A 265 -6.88 1.58 -21.26
CA ASP A 265 -6.30 0.52 -22.09
C ASP A 265 -4.80 0.78 -22.31
N SER A 266 -4.37 2.04 -22.45
CA SER A 266 -2.94 2.37 -22.51
C SER A 266 -2.21 2.15 -21.19
N LEU A 267 -2.87 2.38 -20.05
CA LEU A 267 -2.28 2.09 -18.73
C LEU A 267 -2.16 0.57 -18.48
N VAL A 268 -3.17 -0.23 -18.84
CA VAL A 268 -3.09 -1.70 -18.79
C VAL A 268 -1.90 -2.19 -19.64
N ALA A 269 -1.78 -1.70 -20.87
CA ALA A 269 -0.67 -2.07 -21.75
C ALA A 269 0.70 -1.69 -21.17
N PHE A 270 0.81 -0.50 -20.56
CA PHE A 270 2.03 -0.07 -19.89
C PHE A 270 2.41 -1.01 -18.73
N ILE A 271 1.47 -1.29 -17.81
CA ILE A 271 1.73 -2.18 -16.67
C ILE A 271 2.20 -3.55 -17.14
N LEU A 272 1.50 -4.14 -18.12
CA LEU A 272 1.83 -5.47 -18.63
C LEU A 272 3.14 -5.47 -19.43
N SER A 273 3.57 -4.34 -19.99
CA SER A 273 4.90 -4.24 -20.60
C SER A 273 6.07 -4.21 -19.59
N CYS A 274 5.78 -4.04 -18.30
CA CYS A 274 6.78 -4.01 -17.22
C CYS A 274 7.00 -5.39 -16.55
N GLN A 275 6.28 -6.43 -16.98
CA GLN A 275 6.37 -7.76 -16.38
C GLN A 275 7.55 -8.57 -16.91
N ASP A 276 8.18 -9.38 -16.05
CA ASP A 276 9.12 -10.40 -16.51
C ASP A 276 8.36 -11.67 -16.91
N LEU A 277 8.24 -11.88 -18.22
CA LEU A 277 7.52 -13.00 -18.84
C LEU A 277 8.08 -14.39 -18.48
N GLN A 278 9.32 -14.47 -18.01
CA GLN A 278 9.97 -15.74 -17.66
C GLN A 278 9.98 -15.97 -16.15
N GLY A 279 10.48 -14.98 -15.41
CA GLY A 279 10.71 -15.08 -13.97
C GLY A 279 9.52 -14.70 -13.10
N GLY A 280 8.54 -13.98 -13.65
CA GLY A 280 7.50 -13.31 -12.86
C GLY A 280 8.01 -12.04 -12.18
N GLY A 281 7.14 -11.37 -11.42
CA GLY A 281 7.35 -9.98 -10.97
C GLY A 281 7.08 -8.91 -12.05
N ILE A 282 6.98 -7.67 -11.59
CA ILE A 282 6.78 -6.46 -12.42
C ILE A 282 7.77 -5.39 -11.94
N ALA A 283 8.39 -4.67 -12.87
CA ALA A 283 9.38 -3.63 -12.61
C ALA A 283 8.80 -2.21 -12.67
N ASP A 284 9.59 -1.19 -12.33
CA ASP A 284 9.27 0.24 -12.50
C ASP A 284 8.88 0.55 -13.97
N ARG A 285 9.73 0.13 -14.92
CA ARG A 285 9.53 0.34 -16.37
C ARG A 285 9.91 -0.91 -17.17
N PRO A 286 9.54 -0.97 -18.46
CA PRO A 286 9.94 -2.06 -19.33
C PRO A 286 11.48 -2.17 -19.42
N GLY A 287 12.00 -3.35 -19.12
CA GLY A 287 13.44 -3.67 -19.15
C GLY A 287 14.20 -3.38 -17.85
N ASP A 288 13.56 -2.80 -16.84
CA ASP A 288 14.15 -2.67 -15.50
C ASP A 288 14.06 -4.00 -14.73
N MET A 289 14.81 -4.11 -13.62
CA MET A 289 14.75 -5.27 -12.73
C MET A 289 13.43 -5.30 -11.95
N VAL A 290 12.81 -6.48 -11.86
CA VAL A 290 11.58 -6.68 -11.11
C VAL A 290 11.81 -6.65 -9.60
N ASP A 291 10.82 -6.14 -8.87
CA ASP A 291 10.77 -6.21 -7.42
C ASP A 291 9.33 -6.41 -6.92
N VAL A 292 9.18 -6.84 -5.67
CA VAL A 292 7.86 -7.15 -5.11
C VAL A 292 7.03 -5.89 -4.84
N TRP A 293 7.65 -4.72 -4.72
CA TRP A 293 6.99 -3.43 -4.54
C TRP A 293 6.22 -3.02 -5.81
N HIS A 294 6.91 -2.96 -6.95
CA HIS A 294 6.29 -2.66 -8.24
C HIS A 294 5.32 -3.77 -8.64
N THR A 295 5.60 -5.03 -8.28
CA THR A 295 4.67 -6.16 -8.48
C THR A 295 3.32 -5.91 -7.82
N VAL A 296 3.27 -5.60 -6.52
CA VAL A 296 1.98 -5.39 -5.83
C VAL A 296 1.25 -4.15 -6.33
N PHE A 297 1.95 -3.04 -6.56
CA PHE A 297 1.30 -1.78 -6.95
C PHE A 297 0.86 -1.76 -8.42
N SER A 298 1.50 -2.56 -9.26
CA SER A 298 1.03 -2.84 -10.62
C SER A 298 -0.20 -3.75 -10.62
N ILE A 299 -0.18 -4.86 -9.87
CA ILE A 299 -1.30 -5.81 -9.79
C ILE A 299 -2.55 -5.14 -9.18
N THR A 300 -2.39 -4.34 -8.14
CA THR A 300 -3.50 -3.59 -7.54
C THR A 300 -4.02 -2.49 -8.48
N GLY A 301 -3.13 -1.83 -9.25
CA GLY A 301 -3.53 -0.94 -10.33
C GLY A 301 -4.39 -1.63 -11.39
N LEU A 302 -3.98 -2.82 -11.86
CA LEU A 302 -4.77 -3.64 -12.79
C LEU A 302 -6.13 -4.04 -12.20
N SER A 303 -6.18 -4.36 -10.90
CA SER A 303 -7.44 -4.66 -10.20
C SER A 303 -8.39 -3.45 -10.19
N LEU A 304 -7.88 -2.23 -9.92
CA LEU A 304 -8.68 -1.00 -10.00
C LEU A 304 -9.18 -0.69 -11.42
N LEU A 305 -8.43 -1.08 -12.44
CA LEU A 305 -8.86 -0.98 -13.85
C LEU A 305 -9.84 -2.10 -14.25
N GLY A 306 -10.20 -3.01 -13.34
CA GLY A 306 -11.09 -4.14 -13.62
C GLY A 306 -10.50 -5.11 -14.64
N TYR A 307 -9.19 -5.34 -14.61
CA TYR A 307 -8.55 -6.36 -15.44
C TYR A 307 -9.11 -7.76 -15.08
N PRO A 308 -9.50 -8.59 -16.06
CA PRO A 308 -10.13 -9.88 -15.80
C PRO A 308 -9.25 -10.82 -14.96
N GLY A 309 -9.89 -11.63 -14.11
CA GLY A 309 -9.21 -12.66 -13.31
C GLY A 309 -8.63 -12.16 -11.98
N LEU A 310 -8.56 -10.84 -11.75
CA LEU A 310 -8.10 -10.27 -10.48
C LEU A 310 -9.24 -10.12 -9.47
N GLN A 311 -8.90 -10.33 -8.20
CA GLN A 311 -9.80 -10.03 -7.09
C GLN A 311 -9.86 -8.51 -6.84
N PRO A 312 -10.99 -7.97 -6.37
CA PRO A 312 -11.12 -6.55 -6.13
C PRO A 312 -10.28 -6.10 -4.93
N VAL A 313 -9.50 -5.03 -5.13
CA VAL A 313 -8.76 -4.33 -4.08
C VAL A 313 -9.55 -3.14 -3.53
N ASP A 314 -9.42 -2.88 -2.24
CA ASP A 314 -9.93 -1.68 -1.59
C ASP A 314 -8.94 -0.52 -1.73
N ALA A 315 -9.39 0.58 -2.35
CA ALA A 315 -8.56 1.74 -2.67
C ALA A 315 -8.10 2.54 -1.43
N VAL A 316 -8.75 2.38 -0.28
CA VAL A 316 -8.37 3.07 0.98
C VAL A 316 -7.31 2.28 1.72
N TYR A 317 -7.45 0.95 1.80
CA TYR A 317 -6.60 0.11 2.65
C TYR A 317 -5.47 -0.62 1.92
N CYS A 318 -5.48 -0.66 0.58
CA CYS A 318 -4.58 -1.49 -0.23
C CYS A 318 -4.65 -2.98 0.17
N LEU A 319 -5.85 -3.45 0.47
CA LEU A 319 -6.14 -4.84 0.87
C LEU A 319 -7.24 -5.41 -0.04
N PRO A 320 -7.37 -6.74 -0.15
CA PRO A 320 -8.53 -7.34 -0.81
C PRO A 320 -9.83 -6.82 -0.18
N LYS A 321 -10.84 -6.46 -0.99
CA LYS A 321 -12.13 -5.95 -0.46
C LYS A 321 -12.77 -6.95 0.51
N SER A 322 -12.60 -8.25 0.28
CA SER A 322 -13.08 -9.31 1.18
C SER A 322 -12.43 -9.26 2.56
N THR A 323 -11.13 -8.92 2.65
CA THR A 323 -10.42 -8.72 3.91
C THR A 323 -10.97 -7.50 4.65
N VAL A 324 -11.11 -6.36 3.95
CA VAL A 324 -11.64 -5.13 4.56
C VAL A 324 -13.07 -5.33 5.06
N GLN A 325 -13.93 -5.95 4.27
CA GLN A 325 -15.31 -6.27 4.65
C GLN A 325 -15.36 -7.18 5.88
N ARG A 326 -14.52 -8.22 5.94
CA ARG A 326 -14.47 -9.10 7.12
C ARG A 326 -14.05 -8.36 8.38
N VAL A 327 -13.07 -7.45 8.28
CA VAL A 327 -12.48 -6.76 9.44
C VAL A 327 -13.32 -5.58 9.92
N LEU A 328 -13.94 -4.82 9.00
CA LEU A 328 -14.61 -3.55 9.31
C LEU A 328 -16.14 -3.57 9.19
N GLY A 329 -16.73 -4.59 8.56
CA GLY A 329 -18.19 -4.72 8.37
C GLY A 329 -18.67 -4.16 7.03
#